data_AF-A0AAW5JDL4-F1
#
_entry.id   AF-A0AAW5JDL4-F1
#
_cell.length_a   1.000
_cell.length_b   1.000
_cell.length_c   1.000
_cell.angle_alpha   90.00
_cell.angle_beta   90.00
_cell.angle_gamma   90.00
#
_symmetry.space_group_name_H-M   'P 1'
#
loop_
_entity.id
_entity.type
_entity.pdbx_description
1 polymer ?
#
loop_
_entity_poly.entity_id
_entity_poly.type
_entity_poly.pdbx_seq_one_letter_code
_entity_poly.pdbx_strand_id
1 'polypeptide(L)'
;NTLNALSKWPDTPDCTAAVKALASRLADERGLRNALDPQGVANALNALSKWPDTPDCADAANALASRLADERGLRNALNPQELTN
;
A
#
# COMPACT_ATOMS: atom_id res chain seq x y z
N ASN A 1 6.13 3.86 5.06
CA ASN A 1 7.50 4.41 5.07
C ASN A 1 8.46 3.62 4.15
N THR A 2 8.64 2.30 4.32
CA THR A 2 9.52 1.51 3.41
C THR A 2 9.01 1.45 1.96
N LEU A 3 7.73 1.14 1.74
CA LEU A 3 7.13 1.12 0.40
C LEU A 3 7.27 2.48 -0.32
N ASN A 4 7.06 3.58 0.41
CA ASN A 4 7.22 4.93 -0.12
C ASN A 4 8.70 5.32 -0.38
N ALA A 5 9.66 4.66 0.29
CA ALA A 5 11.07 4.84 -0.05
C ALA A 5 11.41 4.08 -1.35
N LEU A 6 10.93 2.84 -1.48
CA LEU A 6 11.14 2.02 -2.67
C LEU A 6 10.47 2.61 -3.92
N SER A 7 9.34 3.31 -3.77
CA SER A 7 8.63 3.97 -4.88
C SER A 7 9.43 5.08 -5.57
N LYS A 8 10.55 5.51 -4.99
CA LYS A 8 11.49 6.45 -5.63
C LYS A 8 12.33 5.82 -6.73
N TRP A 9 12.42 4.49 -6.78
CA TRP A 9 13.20 3.74 -7.76
C TRP A 9 12.39 2.58 -8.37
N PRO A 10 11.25 2.87 -9.02
CA PRO A 10 10.35 1.84 -9.53
C PRO A 10 11.00 0.95 -10.61
N ASP A 11 11.94 1.50 -11.38
CA ASP A 11 12.63 0.78 -12.44
C ASP A 11 13.83 -0.05 -11.95
N THR A 12 14.16 0.02 -10.65
CA THR A 12 15.25 -0.79 -10.10
C THR A 12 14.75 -2.20 -9.80
N PRO A 13 15.36 -3.26 -10.38
CA PRO A 13 14.90 -4.64 -10.21
C PRO A 13 14.80 -5.07 -8.74
N ASP A 14 15.79 -4.70 -7.92
CA ASP A 14 15.81 -5.03 -6.49
C ASP A 14 14.70 -4.32 -5.72
N CYS A 15 14.39 -3.06 -6.06
CA CYS A 15 13.28 -2.33 -5.46
C CYS A 15 11.94 -2.96 -5.86
N THR A 16 11.79 -3.35 -7.12
CA THR A 16 10.59 -4.06 -7.60
C THR A 16 10.41 -5.41 -6.91
N ALA A 17 11.48 -6.19 -6.76
CA ALA A 17 11.45 -7.46 -6.05
C ALA A 17 11.08 -7.29 -4.56
N ALA A 18 11.67 -6.29 -3.89
CA ALA A 18 11.33 -5.96 -2.50
C ALA A 18 9.86 -5.55 -2.36
N VAL A 19 9.34 -4.72 -3.27
CA VAL A 19 7.92 -4.33 -3.26
C VAL A 19 7.00 -5.50 -3.52
N LYS A 20 7.31 -6.38 -4.49
CA LYS A 20 6.52 -7.62 -4.73
C LYS A 20 6.41 -8.47 -3.48
N ALA A 21 7.53 -8.71 -2.79
CA ALA A 21 7.53 -9.49 -1.55
C ALA A 21 6.71 -8.82 -0.44
N LEU A 22 6.83 -7.50 -0.28
CA LEU A 22 6.04 -6.74 0.71
C LEU A 22 4.55 -6.70 0.33
N ALA A 23 4.22 -6.62 -0.95
CA ALA A 23 2.86 -6.57 -1.46
C ALA A 23 2.15 -7.92 -1.25
N SER A 24 2.79 -9.04 -1.61
CA SER A 24 2.25 -10.38 -1.32
C SER A 24 1.97 -10.55 0.17
N ARG A 25 2.91 -10.16 1.04
CA ARG A 25 2.68 -10.18 2.50
C ARG A 25 1.49 -9.33 2.93
N LEU A 26 1.35 -8.12 2.37
CA LEU A 26 0.19 -7.28 2.65
C LEU A 26 -1.12 -7.92 2.15
N ALA A 27 -1.15 -8.54 0.98
CA ALA A 27 -2.34 -9.22 0.48
C ALA A 27 -2.77 -10.35 1.44
N ASP A 28 -1.82 -11.21 1.84
CA ASP A 28 -2.10 -12.43 2.58
C ASP A 28 -2.25 -12.20 4.10
N GLU A 29 -1.43 -11.33 4.69
CA GLU A 29 -1.37 -11.14 6.14
C GLU A 29 -2.31 -10.02 6.61
N ARG A 30 -3.56 -10.37 6.95
CA ARG A 30 -4.53 -9.40 7.50
C ARG A 30 -3.99 -8.66 8.75
N GLY A 31 -3.23 -9.34 9.60
CA GLY A 31 -2.61 -8.72 10.78
C GLY A 31 -1.63 -7.60 10.41
N LEU A 32 -0.83 -7.80 9.36
CA LEU A 32 0.10 -6.79 8.86
C LEU A 32 -0.65 -5.59 8.27
N ARG A 33 -1.71 -5.84 7.49
CA ARG A 33 -2.59 -4.78 6.97
C ARG A 33 -3.23 -3.96 8.08
N ASN A 34 -3.71 -4.62 9.13
CA ASN A 34 -4.40 -3.95 10.24
C ASN A 34 -3.44 -3.18 11.16
N ALA A 35 -2.16 -3.54 11.17
CA ALA A 35 -1.12 -2.81 11.88
C ALA A 35 -0.75 -1.48 11.21
N LEU A 36 -1.12 -1.27 9.94
CA LEU A 36 -0.94 0.02 9.28
C LEU A 36 -1.93 1.05 9.84
N ASP A 37 -1.38 2.20 10.24
CA ASP A 37 -2.14 3.39 10.56
C ASP A 37 -2.68 4.06 9.27
N PRO A 38 -3.59 5.06 9.39
CA PRO A 38 -4.21 5.69 8.21
C PRO A 38 -3.18 6.22 7.20
N GLN A 39 -2.15 6.92 7.67
CA GLN A 39 -1.08 7.44 6.83
C GLN A 39 -0.24 6.31 6.21
N GLY A 40 0.00 5.21 6.92
CA GLY A 40 0.66 4.03 6.41
C GLY A 40 -0.12 3.37 5.27
N VAL A 41 -1.45 3.33 5.37
CA VAL A 41 -2.34 2.83 4.30
C VAL A 41 -2.25 3.72 3.06
N ALA A 42 -2.35 5.05 3.22
CA ALA A 42 -2.24 5.99 2.09
C ALA A 42 -0.88 5.90 1.39
N ASN A 43 0.21 5.90 2.16
CA ASN A 43 1.56 5.74 1.62
C ASN A 43 1.77 4.39 0.91
N ALA A 44 1.16 3.31 1.43
CA ALA A 44 1.23 2.01 0.78
C ALA A 44 0.48 2.03 -0.56
N LEU A 45 -0.74 2.57 -0.60
CA LEU A 45 -1.51 2.70 -1.84
C LEU A 45 -0.78 3.54 -2.89
N ASN A 46 -0.23 4.69 -2.51
CA ASN A 46 0.54 5.54 -3.43
C ASN A 46 1.78 4.81 -3.95
N ALA A 47 2.53 4.13 -3.07
CA ALA A 47 3.69 3.37 -3.49
C ALA A 47 3.32 2.23 -4.47
N LEU A 48 2.30 1.43 -4.14
CA LEU A 48 1.84 0.32 -4.98
C LEU A 48 1.37 0.78 -6.36
N SER A 49 0.85 2.02 -6.47
CA SER A 49 0.46 2.63 -7.76
C SER A 49 1.61 2.75 -8.77
N LYS A 50 2.88 2.68 -8.32
CA LYS A 50 4.06 2.73 -9.21
C LYS A 50 4.33 1.39 -9.91
N TRP A 51 3.68 0.30 -9.50
CA TRP A 51 3.82 -1.02 -10.13
C TRP A 51 2.47 -1.56 -10.58
N PRO A 52 1.77 -0.89 -11.52
CA PRO A 52 0.44 -1.28 -11.97
C PRO A 52 0.40 -2.66 -12.64
N ASP A 53 1.51 -3.07 -13.27
CA ASP A 53 1.62 -4.35 -13.99
C ASP A 53 2.04 -5.52 -13.08
N THR A 54 2.07 -5.31 -11.76
CA THR A 54 2.42 -6.35 -10.79
C THR A 54 1.18 -6.87 -10.07
N PRO A 55 0.79 -8.14 -10.27
CA PRO A 55 -0.40 -8.72 -9.63
C PRO A 55 -0.37 -8.59 -8.11
N ASP A 56 0.77 -8.88 -7.47
CA ASP A 56 0.92 -8.77 -6.01
C ASP A 56 0.59 -7.36 -5.50
N CYS A 57 0.98 -6.33 -6.27
CA CYS A 57 0.73 -4.93 -5.93
C CYS A 57 -0.75 -4.59 -6.07
N ALA A 58 -1.41 -5.10 -7.11
CA ALA A 58 -2.86 -4.94 -7.29
C ALA A 58 -3.65 -5.64 -6.18
N ASP A 59 -3.27 -6.85 -5.80
CA ASP A 59 -3.91 -7.60 -4.72
C ASP A 59 -3.75 -6.91 -3.37
N ALA A 60 -2.54 -6.44 -3.06
CA ALA A 60 -2.28 -5.65 -1.86
C ALA A 60 -3.08 -4.34 -1.84
N ALA A 61 -3.14 -3.63 -2.97
CA ALA A 61 -3.90 -2.39 -3.08
C ALA A 61 -5.40 -2.63 -2.90
N ASN A 62 -5.95 -3.69 -3.51
CA ASN A 62 -7.35 -4.10 -3.33
C ASN A 62 -7.64 -4.45 -1.88
N ALA A 63 -6.76 -5.22 -1.24
CA ALA A 63 -6.90 -5.62 0.16
C ALA A 63 -6.91 -4.42 1.13
N LEU A 64 -6.10 -3.39 0.84
CA LEU A 64 -6.10 -2.13 1.59
C LEU A 64 -7.33 -1.27 1.28
N ALA A 65 -7.77 -1.21 0.02
CA ALA A 65 -8.97 -0.49 -0.38
C ALA A 65 -10.24 -1.08 0.23
N SER A 66 -10.36 -2.42 0.31
CA SER A 66 -11.46 -3.10 1.01
C SER A 66 -11.47 -2.73 2.49
N ARG A 67 -10.30 -2.78 3.15
CA ARG A 67 -10.18 -2.34 4.55
C ARG A 67 -10.66 -0.89 4.72
N LEU A 68 -10.24 0.00 3.83
CA LEU A 68 -10.65 1.40 3.85
C LEU A 68 -12.16 1.54 3.67
N ALA A 69 -12.77 0.79 2.76
CA ALA A 69 -14.21 0.79 2.54
C ALA A 69 -15.01 0.29 3.76
N ASP A 70 -14.46 -0.67 4.51
CA ASP A 70 -15.09 -1.25 5.70
C ASP A 70 -14.89 -0.38 6.96
N GLU A 71 -13.70 0.18 7.15
CA GLU A 71 -13.32 0.94 8.34
C GLU A 71 -13.61 2.45 8.18
N ARG A 72 -14.81 2.89 8.59
CA ARG A 72 -15.17 4.34 8.61
C ARG A 72 -14.20 5.20 9.43
N GLY A 73 -13.71 4.69 10.56
CA GLY A 73 -12.74 5.40 11.40
C GLY A 73 -11.40 5.63 10.68
N LEU A 74 -10.94 4.62 9.93
CA LEU A 74 -9.74 4.71 9.11
C LEU A 74 -9.89 5.75 8.00
N ARG A 75 -11.04 5.73 7.28
CA ARG A 75 -11.35 6.75 6.26
C ARG A 75 -11.38 8.16 6.81
N ASN A 76 -12.03 8.37 7.94
CA ASN A 76 -12.17 9.71 8.52
C ASN A 76 -10.86 10.24 9.11
N ALA A 77 -9.91 9.35 9.40
CA ALA A 77 -8.58 9.71 9.87
C ALA A 77 -7.61 10.05 8.73
N LEU A 78 -7.95 9.74 7.48
CA LEU A 78 -7.21 10.25 6.32
C LEU A 78 -7.49 11.74 6.17
N ASN A 79 -6.42 12.54 6.14
CA ASN A 79 -6.54 13.96 5.84
C ASN A 79 -6.66 14.17 4.29
N PRO A 80 -7.05 15.37 3.83
CA PRO A 80 -7.20 15.63 2.40
C PRO A 80 -5.91 15.44 1.59
N GLN A 81 -4.73 15.68 2.17
CA GLN A 81 -3.45 15.45 1.48
C GLN A 81 -3.22 13.96 1.22
N GLU A 82 -3.50 13.10 2.20
CA GLU A 82 -3.36 11.64 2.08
C GLU A 82 -4.37 11.03 1.09
N LEU A 83 -5.45 11.73 0.74
CA LEU A 83 -6.41 11.34 -0.30
C LEU A 83 -5.98 11.72 -1.72
N THR A 84 -5.02 12.65 -1.86
CA THR A 84 -4.58 13.21 -3.15
C THR A 84 -3.17 12.80 -3.56
N ASN A 85 -2.42 12.16 -2.66
CA ASN A 85 -0.99 11.87 -2.80
C ASN A 85 -0.65 10.71 -3.74
#